data_AF-A0A9P8C214-F1
#
_entry.id   AF-A0A9P8C214-F1
#
_cell.length_a   1.000
_cell.length_b   1.000
_cell.length_c   1.000
_cell.angle_alpha   90.00
_cell.angle_beta   90.00
_cell.angle_gamma   90.00
#
_symmetry.space_group_name_H-M   'P 1'
#
loop_
_entity.id
_entity.type
_entity.pdbx_description
1 polymer ?
#
loop_
_entity_poly.entity_id
_entity_poly.type
_entity_poly.pdbx_seq_one_letter_code
_entity_poly.pdbx_strand_id
1 'polypeptide(L)'
;MVVSTPISRNGSFFERTKQWDPLKALGILNTDIGYQCITCIGYAPSQRRRCQNPIRQDNRQFITTTLNEIAYLSSDSPIVISKLQAIAGPALCVRYHQVQASTILMQWKAAIRLAKPQINNTRYQDQEEDRQGEEHGKQRQERERERHRRDERARATRRQENKRPEKERAKKERQEEKRVEMERAEKEQAEKEQAAAHSERIRQKAQQAREERERVRKAKQQMERQEWDQRWTRYQRCWAQFRASETRDRDSIPWPVKSGAFRDVKAPSAKEFLKRAVPEDASMAKLMRQECRNWHPDTVYRLISGERLSAVD
;
A
#
# COMPACT_ATOMS: atom_id res chain seq x y z
N MET A 1 25.15 -62.93 10.63
CA MET A 1 24.13 -62.84 11.69
C MET A 1 24.62 -61.81 12.69
N VAL A 2 24.05 -60.60 12.69
CA VAL A 2 24.41 -59.51 13.62
C VAL A 2 23.15 -59.23 14.43
N VAL A 3 23.21 -59.48 15.72
CA VAL A 3 22.07 -59.44 16.63
C VAL A 3 21.95 -58.01 17.18
N SER A 4 20.94 -57.27 16.74
CA SER A 4 20.62 -55.94 17.27
C SER A 4 19.84 -56.08 18.57
N THR A 5 20.47 -55.72 19.69
CA THR A 5 19.81 -55.63 21.00
C THR A 5 19.07 -54.30 21.15
N PRO A 6 17.80 -54.30 21.59
CA PRO A 6 17.06 -53.08 21.90
C PRO A 6 17.52 -52.53 23.27
N ILE A 7 18.12 -51.34 23.27
CA ILE A 7 18.45 -50.60 24.48
C ILE A 7 17.16 -49.97 25.03
N SER A 8 16.51 -50.65 25.98
CA SER A 8 15.44 -50.07 26.80
C SER A 8 16.03 -49.01 27.74
N ARG A 9 16.04 -47.75 27.29
CA ARG A 9 16.24 -46.59 28.17
C ARG A 9 14.97 -46.34 28.97
N ASN A 10 14.83 -47.03 30.11
CA ASN A 10 13.99 -46.56 31.22
C ASN A 10 14.68 -45.34 31.86
N GLY A 11 14.63 -44.21 31.16
CA GLY A 11 14.98 -42.91 31.73
C GLY A 11 13.85 -42.49 32.65
N SER A 12 14.08 -42.59 33.96
CA SER A 12 13.30 -41.87 34.98
C SER A 12 13.12 -40.43 34.51
N PHE A 13 11.93 -40.14 33.98
CA PHE A 13 11.53 -38.82 33.53
C PHE A 13 11.25 -38.05 34.82
N PHE A 14 12.31 -37.54 35.45
CA PHE A 14 12.16 -36.60 36.56
C PHE A 14 11.32 -35.44 36.04
N GLU A 15 10.04 -35.43 36.41
CA GLU A 15 9.13 -34.32 36.17
C GLU A 15 9.73 -33.11 36.87
N ARG A 16 10.44 -32.28 36.11
CA ARG A 16 10.99 -31.05 36.63
C ARG A 16 9.80 -30.22 37.08
N THR A 17 9.76 -29.85 38.35
CA THR A 17 8.74 -28.94 38.87
C THR A 17 9.05 -27.53 38.41
N LYS A 18 8.03 -26.80 37.95
CA LYS A 18 8.19 -25.38 37.58
C LYS A 18 8.49 -24.60 38.86
N GLN A 19 9.57 -23.82 38.85
CA GLN A 19 10.00 -23.02 39.99
C GLN A 19 9.14 -21.76 40.16
N TRP A 20 8.60 -21.23 39.06
CA TRP A 20 7.73 -20.06 39.05
C TRP A 20 6.90 -20.01 37.76
N ASP A 21 5.84 -19.20 37.77
CA ASP A 21 5.00 -18.94 36.58
C ASP A 21 5.42 -17.61 35.92
N PRO A 22 6.21 -17.65 34.82
CA PRO A 22 6.70 -16.45 34.18
C PRO A 22 5.60 -15.69 33.44
N LEU A 23 4.51 -16.34 33.00
CA LEU A 23 3.41 -15.64 32.34
C LEU A 23 2.72 -14.68 33.32
N LYS A 24 2.44 -15.17 34.53
CA LYS A 24 1.82 -14.41 35.61
C LYS A 24 2.78 -13.36 36.19
N ALA A 25 4.01 -13.75 36.51
CA ALA A 25 4.98 -12.85 37.13
C ALA A 25 5.39 -11.67 36.22
N LEU A 26 5.40 -11.87 34.91
CA LEU A 26 5.84 -10.85 33.94
C LEU A 26 4.67 -10.06 33.32
N GLY A 27 3.42 -10.39 33.66
CA GLY A 27 2.23 -9.73 33.11
C GLY A 27 2.10 -9.89 31.58
N ILE A 28 2.61 -10.99 31.01
CA ILE A 28 2.65 -11.17 29.55
C ILE A 28 1.26 -11.53 28.99
N LEU A 29 0.44 -12.24 29.74
CA LEU A 29 -0.93 -12.51 29.33
C LEU A 29 -1.78 -11.24 29.43
N ASN A 30 -2.54 -10.94 28.38
CA ASN A 30 -3.57 -9.92 28.45
C ASN A 30 -4.80 -10.56 29.10
N THR A 31 -5.23 -10.05 30.25
CA THR A 31 -6.41 -10.54 30.98
C THR A 31 -7.71 -9.90 30.51
N ASP A 32 -7.65 -8.98 29.53
CA ASP A 32 -8.85 -8.37 28.93
C ASP A 32 -9.77 -9.43 28.29
N ILE A 33 -11.08 -9.28 28.50
CA ILE A 33 -12.11 -10.18 27.94
C ILE A 33 -12.02 -10.16 26.41
N GLY A 34 -11.86 -11.35 25.81
CA GLY A 34 -11.88 -11.52 24.35
C GLY A 34 -10.52 -11.79 23.68
N TYR A 35 -9.41 -11.81 24.44
CA TYR A 35 -8.09 -12.14 23.88
C TYR A 35 -7.64 -13.54 24.28
N GLN A 36 -7.67 -14.48 23.32
CA GLN A 36 -7.15 -15.84 23.49
C GLN A 36 -5.66 -15.96 23.11
N CYS A 37 -4.98 -14.86 22.81
CA CYS A 37 -3.61 -14.87 22.33
C CYS A 37 -2.76 -13.77 22.97
N ILE A 38 -1.44 -13.94 22.93
CA ILE A 38 -0.48 -12.93 23.39
C ILE A 38 -0.61 -11.70 22.49
N THR A 39 -1.05 -10.58 23.07
CA THR A 39 -1.03 -9.26 22.43
C THR A 39 0.23 -8.50 22.82
N CYS A 40 0.52 -7.43 22.08
CA CYS A 40 1.62 -6.53 22.35
C CYS A 40 1.64 -6.08 23.83
N ILE A 41 2.79 -6.21 24.49
CA ILE A 41 2.98 -5.74 25.88
C ILE A 41 3.25 -4.24 26.00
N GLY A 42 3.50 -3.56 24.87
CA GLY A 42 3.82 -2.14 24.83
C GLY A 42 2.66 -1.26 25.29
N TYR A 43 2.99 -0.14 25.94
CA TYR A 43 2.03 0.88 26.34
C TYR A 43 1.72 1.81 25.17
N ALA A 44 0.43 2.01 24.86
CA ALA A 44 -0.05 2.88 23.81
C ALA A 44 -0.50 4.23 24.41
N PRO A 45 0.31 5.31 24.32
CA PRO A 45 0.02 6.56 25.04
C PRO A 45 -1.28 7.23 24.62
N SER A 46 -1.64 7.14 23.33
CA SER A 46 -2.87 7.69 22.77
C SER A 46 -4.14 7.07 23.36
N GLN A 47 -4.04 5.82 23.80
CA GLN A 47 -5.16 5.06 24.36
C GLN A 47 -5.07 4.90 25.87
N ARG A 48 -3.98 5.38 26.48
CA ARG A 48 -3.65 5.26 27.91
C ARG A 48 -3.80 3.84 28.47
N ARG A 49 -3.45 2.83 27.67
CA ARG A 49 -3.59 1.41 28.01
C ARG A 49 -2.52 0.55 27.34
N ARG A 50 -2.46 -0.73 27.70
CA ARG A 50 -1.66 -1.73 26.99
C ARG A 50 -2.17 -1.89 25.55
N CYS A 51 -1.24 -2.04 24.62
CA CYS A 51 -1.57 -2.28 23.22
C CYS A 51 -2.29 -3.63 23.05
N GLN A 52 -3.42 -3.61 22.34
CA GLN A 52 -4.20 -4.83 22.08
C GLN A 52 -3.90 -5.44 20.70
N ASN A 53 -2.94 -4.90 19.95
CA ASN A 53 -2.58 -5.47 18.65
C ASN A 53 -1.96 -6.86 18.84
N PRO A 54 -2.42 -7.86 18.07
CA PRO A 54 -1.80 -9.18 18.10
C PRO A 54 -0.35 -9.07 17.59
N ILE A 55 0.58 -9.78 18.25
CA ILE A 55 1.95 -9.93 17.74
C ILE A 55 1.99 -11.02 16.66
N ARG A 56 3.06 -11.08 15.88
CA ARG A 56 3.26 -12.13 14.85
C ARG A 56 3.14 -13.53 15.44
N GLN A 57 2.58 -14.47 14.67
CA GLN A 57 2.36 -15.85 15.13
C GLN A 57 3.65 -16.56 15.53
N ASP A 58 4.69 -16.45 14.71
CA ASP A 58 6.01 -17.04 14.98
C ASP A 58 6.59 -16.54 16.31
N ASN A 59 6.42 -15.24 16.59
CA ASN A 59 6.84 -14.65 17.85
C ASN A 59 6.06 -15.23 19.04
N ARG A 60 4.75 -15.49 18.91
CA ARG A 60 3.95 -16.09 19.99
C ARG A 60 4.47 -17.46 20.37
N GLN A 61 4.80 -18.29 19.37
CA GLN A 61 5.37 -19.61 19.62
C GLN A 61 6.76 -19.51 20.26
N PHE A 62 7.64 -18.66 19.71
CA PHE A 62 8.98 -18.42 20.25
C PHE A 62 8.94 -17.94 21.72
N ILE A 63 8.06 -16.99 22.03
CA ILE A 63 7.86 -16.48 23.40
C ILE A 63 7.37 -17.60 24.31
N THR A 64 6.33 -18.34 23.91
CA THR A 64 5.73 -19.41 24.73
C THR A 64 6.75 -20.50 25.06
N THR A 65 7.53 -20.94 24.07
CA THR A 65 8.60 -21.92 24.28
C THR A 65 9.66 -21.38 25.24
N THR A 66 10.13 -20.15 25.03
CA THR A 66 11.15 -19.53 25.89
C THR A 66 10.66 -19.36 27.33
N LEU A 67 9.40 -18.96 27.52
CA LEU A 67 8.77 -18.83 28.84
C LEU A 67 8.66 -20.19 29.53
N ASN A 68 8.29 -21.24 28.82
CA ASN A 68 8.27 -22.60 29.38
C ASN A 68 9.67 -23.07 29.81
N GLU A 69 10.72 -22.74 29.06
CA GLU A 69 12.09 -23.09 29.43
C GLU A 69 12.56 -22.36 30.70
N ILE A 70 12.30 -21.05 30.82
CA ILE A 70 12.73 -20.28 32.01
C ILE A 70 11.93 -20.62 33.26
N ALA A 71 10.73 -21.21 33.13
CA ALA A 71 9.91 -21.62 34.27
C ALA A 71 10.60 -22.69 35.14
N TYR A 72 11.57 -23.43 34.59
CA TYR A 72 12.37 -24.43 35.31
C TYR A 72 13.72 -23.91 35.81
N LEU A 73 14.02 -22.63 35.57
CA LEU A 73 15.26 -21.97 35.99
C LEU A 73 14.99 -21.04 37.18
N SER A 74 16.02 -20.85 38.01
CA SER A 74 15.97 -19.83 39.07
C SER A 74 15.75 -18.46 38.46
N SER A 75 14.79 -17.70 39.00
CA SER A 75 14.41 -16.39 38.49
C SER A 75 15.56 -15.37 38.47
N ASP A 76 16.56 -15.55 39.33
CA ASP A 76 17.78 -14.74 39.39
C ASP A 76 18.89 -15.16 38.42
N SER A 77 18.71 -16.28 37.71
CA SER A 77 19.74 -16.80 36.84
C SER A 77 20.04 -15.82 35.70
N PRO A 78 21.32 -15.55 35.38
CA PRO A 78 21.68 -14.70 34.23
C PRO A 78 21.15 -15.27 32.91
N ILE A 79 20.92 -16.60 32.84
CA ILE A 79 20.30 -17.27 31.69
C ILE A 79 18.86 -16.80 31.51
N VAL A 80 18.09 -16.65 32.60
CA VAL A 80 16.73 -16.12 32.54
C VAL A 80 16.74 -14.70 31.98
N ILE A 81 17.65 -13.84 32.46
CA ILE A 81 17.75 -12.46 31.97
C ILE A 81 18.09 -12.39 30.48
N SER A 82 19.02 -13.23 30.00
CA SER A 82 19.37 -13.32 28.57
C SER A 82 18.18 -13.77 27.72
N LYS A 83 17.44 -14.80 28.17
CA LYS A 83 16.22 -15.27 27.49
C LYS A 83 15.11 -14.21 27.48
N LEU A 84 14.95 -13.46 28.57
CA LEU A 84 13.99 -12.34 28.64
C LEU A 84 14.36 -11.22 27.66
N GLN A 85 15.66 -10.90 27.54
CA GLN A 85 16.14 -9.93 26.56
C GLN A 85 15.82 -10.36 25.12
N ALA A 86 15.98 -11.66 24.81
CA ALA A 86 15.68 -12.20 23.48
C ALA A 86 14.19 -12.09 23.09
N ILE A 87 13.27 -12.17 24.06
CA ILE A 87 11.83 -12.11 23.79
C ILE A 87 11.20 -10.73 23.96
N ALA A 88 11.90 -9.75 24.54
CA ALA A 88 11.36 -8.41 24.80
C ALA A 88 10.92 -7.68 23.52
N GLY A 89 11.73 -7.70 22.46
CA GLY A 89 11.38 -7.13 21.16
C GLY A 89 10.24 -7.90 20.46
N PRO A 90 10.35 -9.25 20.32
CA PRO A 90 9.30 -10.08 19.73
C PRO A 90 7.92 -9.96 20.40
N ALA A 91 7.86 -9.63 21.69
CA ALA A 91 6.62 -9.42 22.43
C ALA A 91 5.93 -8.07 22.14
N LEU A 92 6.55 -7.21 21.32
CA LEU A 92 6.03 -5.91 20.92
C LEU A 92 5.55 -5.95 19.46
N CYS A 93 4.55 -5.13 19.11
CA CYS A 93 4.12 -5.01 17.72
C CYS A 93 5.20 -4.28 16.90
N VAL A 94 5.51 -4.79 15.70
CA VAL A 94 6.60 -4.30 14.83
C VAL A 94 6.43 -2.81 14.49
N ARG A 95 5.19 -2.37 14.29
CA ARG A 95 4.91 -1.04 13.72
C ARG A 95 5.10 0.13 14.69
N TYR A 96 4.81 -0.06 15.99
CA TYR A 96 4.65 1.08 16.90
C TYR A 96 5.50 1.02 18.16
N HIS A 97 5.76 -0.18 18.71
CA HIS A 97 6.23 -0.29 20.09
C HIS A 97 7.61 -0.93 20.23
N GLN A 98 8.33 -1.24 19.15
CA GLN A 98 9.66 -1.86 19.22
C GLN A 98 10.67 -1.08 20.07
N VAL A 99 10.56 0.25 20.09
CA VAL A 99 11.40 1.14 20.91
C VAL A 99 11.22 0.95 22.43
N GLN A 100 10.15 0.27 22.86
CA GLN A 100 9.88 0.02 24.28
C GLN A 100 10.56 -1.26 24.82
N ALA A 101 11.28 -2.02 23.99
CA ALA A 101 11.85 -3.31 24.38
C ALA A 101 12.78 -3.23 25.61
N SER A 102 13.61 -2.19 25.70
CA SER A 102 14.50 -1.97 26.85
C SER A 102 13.73 -1.62 28.13
N THR A 103 12.70 -0.79 28.03
CA THR A 103 11.81 -0.44 29.15
C THR A 103 11.07 -1.65 29.69
N ILE A 104 10.52 -2.49 28.80
CA ILE A 104 9.87 -3.75 29.18
C ILE A 104 10.87 -4.67 29.92
N LEU A 105 12.08 -4.83 29.40
CA LEU A 105 13.09 -5.67 30.04
C LEU A 105 13.43 -5.17 31.45
N MET A 106 13.50 -3.85 31.65
CA MET A 106 13.69 -3.25 32.98
C MET A 106 12.51 -3.54 33.91
N GLN A 107 11.27 -3.44 33.42
CA GLN A 107 10.08 -3.78 34.19
C GLN A 107 10.05 -5.25 34.60
N TRP A 108 10.39 -6.17 33.70
CA TRP A 108 10.50 -7.60 34.00
C TRP A 108 11.58 -7.91 35.04
N LYS A 109 12.75 -7.27 34.94
CA LYS A 109 13.80 -7.38 35.96
C LYS A 109 13.31 -6.92 37.34
N ALA A 110 12.55 -5.81 37.39
CA ALA A 110 11.97 -5.32 38.63
C ALA A 110 10.89 -6.28 39.19
N ALA A 111 10.02 -6.81 38.33
CA ALA A 111 8.97 -7.76 38.72
C ALA A 111 9.55 -9.05 39.33
N ILE A 112 10.63 -9.59 38.74
CA ILE A 112 11.34 -10.75 39.29
C ILE A 112 11.90 -10.47 40.69
N ARG A 113 12.48 -9.28 40.91
CA ARG A 113 13.00 -8.90 42.24
C ARG A 113 11.89 -8.81 43.28
N LEU A 114 10.72 -8.29 42.91
CA LEU A 114 9.56 -8.14 43.79
C LEU A 114 8.84 -9.46 44.05
N ALA A 115 8.85 -10.40 43.09
CA ALA A 115 8.25 -11.72 43.24
C ALA A 115 8.99 -12.63 44.23
N LYS A 116 10.14 -12.20 44.76
CA LYS A 116 10.81 -12.91 45.84
C LYS A 116 10.00 -12.79 47.13
N PRO A 117 9.74 -13.90 47.84
CA PRO A 117 9.22 -13.82 49.19
C PRO A 117 10.22 -13.01 50.04
N GLN A 118 9.79 -11.85 50.50
CA GLN A 118 10.51 -11.05 51.49
C GLN A 118 10.56 -11.89 52.77
N ILE A 119 11.70 -12.53 53.03
CA ILE A 119 11.99 -13.09 54.35
C ILE A 119 12.20 -11.88 55.25
N ASN A 120 11.12 -11.46 55.91
CA ASN A 120 11.06 -10.32 56.81
C ASN A 120 12.14 -10.44 57.89
N ASN A 121 13.18 -9.62 57.80
CA ASN A 121 14.17 -9.49 58.86
C ASN A 121 14.63 -8.02 58.94
N THR A 122 13.93 -7.23 59.76
CA THR A 122 14.33 -5.86 60.17
C THR A 122 13.54 -5.55 61.45
N ARG A 123 14.06 -5.83 62.65
CA ARG A 123 15.12 -5.12 63.42
C ARG A 123 14.73 -3.66 63.70
N TYR A 124 14.12 -3.49 64.87
CA TYR A 124 13.85 -2.24 65.58
C TYR A 124 15.16 -1.47 65.86
N GLN A 125 15.12 -0.13 65.74
CA GLN A 125 16.13 0.78 66.27
C GLN A 125 15.45 1.93 67.04
N ASP A 126 15.77 1.94 68.33
CA ASP A 126 15.95 3.03 69.30
C ASP A 126 15.25 4.39 69.08
N GLN A 127 14.41 4.71 70.06
CA GLN A 127 14.04 6.07 70.46
C GLN A 127 14.22 6.20 71.97
N GLU A 128 15.00 7.21 72.38
CA GLU A 128 15.01 7.98 73.65
C GLU A 128 16.43 8.57 73.70
N GLU A 129 16.68 9.87 73.87
CA GLU A 129 16.24 10.82 74.88
C GLU A 129 16.32 12.25 74.28
N ASP A 130 15.49 13.20 74.74
CA ASP A 130 15.96 14.40 75.45
C ASP A 130 14.79 15.37 75.69
N ARG A 131 14.42 15.54 76.97
CA ARG A 131 13.43 16.51 77.46
C ARG A 131 14.08 17.28 78.61
N GLN A 132 14.52 18.53 78.37
CA GLN A 132 14.59 19.62 79.36
C GLN A 132 15.12 20.92 78.75
N GLY A 133 14.24 21.91 78.50
CA GLY A 133 14.66 23.25 78.06
C GLY A 133 13.55 24.18 77.54
N GLU A 134 12.46 24.39 78.30
CA GLU A 134 11.22 25.00 77.76
C GLU A 134 11.06 26.54 77.87
N GLU A 135 11.92 27.30 78.56
CA GLU A 135 11.67 28.75 78.73
C GLU A 135 12.63 29.72 78.01
N HIS A 136 13.90 29.37 77.78
CA HIS A 136 14.75 30.11 76.82
C HIS A 136 14.47 29.74 75.35
N GLY A 137 13.78 28.61 75.12
CA GLY A 137 13.37 28.16 73.80
C GLY A 137 12.37 29.11 73.13
N LYS A 138 11.42 29.70 73.87
CA LYS A 138 10.33 30.49 73.29
C LYS A 138 10.81 31.75 72.55
N GLN A 139 11.76 32.48 73.12
CA GLN A 139 12.30 33.71 72.50
C GLN A 139 13.27 33.41 71.34
N ARG A 140 14.04 32.32 71.45
CA ARG A 140 14.86 31.79 70.34
C ARG A 140 13.98 31.30 69.19
N GLN A 141 12.91 30.57 69.51
CA GLN A 141 11.94 30.02 68.57
C GLN A 141 11.14 31.12 67.87
N GLU A 142 10.83 32.23 68.53
CA GLU A 142 10.18 33.38 67.91
C GLU A 142 11.11 34.09 66.90
N ARG A 143 12.37 34.35 67.26
CA ARG A 143 13.37 34.89 66.32
C ARG A 143 13.62 33.95 65.13
N GLU A 144 13.56 32.64 65.37
CA GLU A 144 13.72 31.61 64.34
C GLU A 144 12.50 31.55 63.40
N ARG A 145 11.28 31.68 63.95
CA ARG A 145 10.05 31.85 63.17
C ARG A 145 10.08 33.12 62.33
N GLU A 146 10.62 34.22 62.86
CA GLU A 146 10.73 35.47 62.11
C GLU A 146 11.78 35.38 60.99
N ARG A 147 12.95 34.78 61.23
CA ARG A 147 13.91 34.45 60.16
C ARG A 147 13.28 33.55 59.10
N HIS A 148 12.55 32.53 59.51
CA HIS A 148 11.83 31.65 58.59
C HIS A 148 10.82 32.41 57.73
N ARG A 149 10.00 33.29 58.33
CA ARG A 149 9.06 34.13 57.58
C ARG A 149 9.77 35.07 56.60
N ARG A 150 10.91 35.64 56.99
CA ARG A 150 11.71 36.52 56.12
C ARG A 150 12.31 35.75 54.95
N ASP A 151 12.86 34.57 55.22
CA ASP A 151 13.40 33.67 54.20
C ASP A 151 12.30 33.16 53.25
N GLU A 152 11.12 32.84 53.78
CA GLU A 152 9.97 32.41 52.99
C GLU A 152 9.48 33.52 52.06
N ARG A 153 9.40 34.77 52.55
CA ARG A 153 9.10 35.94 51.72
C ARG A 153 10.16 36.17 50.65
N ALA A 154 11.44 36.09 51.00
CA ALA A 154 12.54 36.22 50.04
C ALA A 154 12.49 35.12 48.96
N ARG A 155 12.18 33.88 49.34
CA ARG A 155 11.96 32.76 48.41
C ARG A 155 10.72 32.99 47.53
N ALA A 156 9.64 33.55 48.07
CA ALA A 156 8.44 33.88 47.32
C ALA A 156 8.71 34.95 46.26
N THR A 157 9.44 36.02 46.61
CA THR A 157 9.85 37.06 45.66
C THR A 157 10.73 36.49 44.55
N ARG A 158 11.77 35.71 44.89
CA ARG A 158 12.62 35.02 43.88
C ARG A 158 11.83 34.10 42.96
N ARG A 159 10.85 33.36 43.49
CA ARG A 159 9.93 32.54 42.69
C ARG A 159 9.10 33.38 41.74
N GLN A 160 8.63 34.55 42.18
CA GLN A 160 7.82 35.44 41.35
C GLN A 160 8.66 36.13 40.27
N GLU A 161 9.87 36.55 40.59
CA GLU A 161 10.84 37.11 39.64
C GLU A 161 11.23 36.07 38.58
N ASN A 162 11.53 34.83 38.96
CA ASN A 162 11.86 33.75 38.01
C ASN A 162 10.68 33.32 37.12
N LYS A 163 9.43 33.45 37.61
CA LYS A 163 8.23 33.13 36.81
C LYS A 163 8.00 34.10 35.65
N ARG A 164 8.48 35.34 35.71
CA ARG A 164 8.29 36.34 34.63
C ARG A 164 9.06 35.97 33.35
N PRO A 165 10.39 35.75 33.37
CA PRO A 165 11.14 35.36 32.18
C PRO A 165 10.74 33.97 31.68
N GLU A 166 10.33 33.05 32.55
CA GLU A 166 9.81 31.74 32.15
C GLU A 166 8.52 31.86 31.32
N LYS A 167 7.57 32.70 31.78
CA LYS A 167 6.34 32.99 31.03
C LYS A 167 6.63 33.69 29.69
N GLU A 168 7.62 34.57 29.65
CA GLU A 168 8.02 35.25 28.41
C GLU A 168 8.65 34.28 27.40
N ARG A 169 9.56 33.41 27.86
CA ARG A 169 10.14 32.33 27.06
C ARG A 169 9.07 31.39 26.51
N ALA A 170 8.15 30.94 27.36
CA ALA A 170 7.03 30.10 26.95
C ALA A 170 6.11 30.80 25.93
N LYS A 171 5.91 32.11 26.03
CA LYS A 171 5.14 32.87 25.03
C LYS A 171 5.87 32.98 23.69
N LYS A 172 7.19 33.20 23.71
CA LYS A 172 8.03 33.25 22.50
C LYS A 172 8.08 31.88 21.82
N GLU A 173 8.28 30.81 22.56
CA GLU A 173 8.27 29.43 22.06
C GLU A 173 6.93 29.09 21.39
N ARG A 174 5.80 29.40 22.03
CA ARG A 174 4.47 29.22 21.41
C ARG A 174 4.25 30.05 20.15
N GLN A 175 4.84 31.24 20.06
CA GLN A 175 4.75 32.06 18.84
C GLN A 175 5.60 31.47 17.73
N GLU A 176 6.79 30.97 18.05
CA GLU A 176 7.68 30.31 17.09
C GLU A 176 7.09 29.00 16.58
N GLU A 177 6.55 28.16 17.47
CA GLU A 177 5.83 26.93 17.09
C GLU A 177 4.68 27.23 16.12
N LYS A 178 3.87 28.25 16.41
CA LYS A 178 2.79 28.67 15.50
C LYS A 178 3.30 29.14 14.14
N ARG A 179 4.43 29.86 14.09
CA ARG A 179 5.03 30.30 12.83
C ARG A 179 5.52 29.11 12.01
N VAL A 180 6.20 28.16 12.64
CA VAL A 180 6.68 26.94 11.98
C VAL A 180 5.51 26.08 11.50
N GLU A 181 4.43 26.00 12.27
CA GLU A 181 3.22 25.28 11.87
C GLU A 181 2.53 25.92 10.66
N MET A 182 2.38 27.25 10.64
CA MET A 182 1.84 27.98 9.48
C MET A 182 2.72 27.80 8.23
N GLU A 183 4.04 27.90 8.36
CA GLU A 183 4.98 27.71 7.25
C GLU A 183 4.90 26.28 6.68
N ARG A 184 4.80 25.26 7.56
CA ARG A 184 4.60 23.87 7.13
C ARG A 184 3.27 23.68 6.41
N ALA A 185 2.19 24.29 6.91
CA ALA A 185 0.88 24.21 6.29
C ALA A 185 0.87 24.89 4.91
N GLU A 186 1.50 26.05 4.77
CA GLU A 186 1.63 26.76 3.50
C GLU A 186 2.45 25.95 2.49
N LYS A 187 3.57 25.36 2.93
CA LYS A 187 4.38 24.49 2.08
C LYS A 187 3.62 23.25 1.63
N GLU A 188 2.91 22.58 2.53
CA GLU A 188 2.09 21.41 2.19
C GLU A 188 0.97 21.78 1.21
N GLN A 189 0.35 22.94 1.37
CA GLN A 189 -0.67 23.42 0.44
C GLN A 189 -0.08 23.75 -0.94
N ALA A 190 1.06 24.43 -1.00
CA ALA A 190 1.75 24.70 -2.26
C ALA A 190 2.16 23.42 -2.99
N GLU A 191 2.66 22.40 -2.28
CA GLU A 191 2.99 21.09 -2.84
C GLU A 191 1.73 20.37 -3.38
N LYS A 192 0.61 20.43 -2.65
CA LYS A 192 -0.68 19.87 -3.12
C LYS A 192 -1.18 20.58 -4.38
N GLU A 193 -1.10 21.91 -4.43
CA GLU A 193 -1.52 22.70 -5.60
C GLU A 193 -0.64 22.39 -6.82
N GLN A 194 0.68 22.29 -6.64
CA GLN A 194 1.60 21.88 -7.71
C GLN A 194 1.32 20.46 -8.21
N ALA A 195 1.09 19.51 -7.30
CA ALA A 195 0.74 18.13 -7.66
C ALA A 195 -0.60 18.05 -8.41
N ALA A 196 -1.60 18.84 -7.99
CA ALA A 196 -2.89 18.94 -8.67
C ALA A 196 -2.74 19.53 -10.08
N ALA A 197 -2.01 20.65 -10.21
CA ALA A 197 -1.74 21.28 -11.50
C ALA A 197 -0.97 20.35 -12.45
N HIS A 198 0.02 19.61 -11.94
CA HIS A 198 0.75 18.62 -12.72
C HIS A 198 -0.15 17.47 -13.19
N SER A 199 -0.97 16.92 -12.29
CA SER A 199 -1.92 15.86 -12.62
C SER A 199 -2.94 16.30 -13.67
N GLU A 200 -3.42 17.55 -13.57
CA GLU A 200 -4.35 18.14 -14.54
C GLU A 200 -3.71 18.31 -15.93
N ARG A 201 -2.45 18.78 -16.00
CA ARG A 201 -1.70 18.86 -17.26
C ARG A 201 -1.54 17.49 -17.93
N ILE A 202 -1.28 16.43 -17.15
CA ILE A 202 -1.19 15.07 -17.67
C ILE A 202 -2.53 14.62 -18.26
N ARG A 203 -3.65 14.89 -17.57
CA ARG A 203 -5.00 14.56 -18.04
C ARG A 203 -5.33 15.27 -19.35
N GLN A 204 -5.05 16.56 -19.44
CA GLN A 204 -5.28 17.35 -20.65
C GLN A 204 -4.47 16.84 -21.84
N LYS A 205 -3.18 16.53 -21.64
CA LYS A 205 -2.34 15.92 -22.68
C LYS A 205 -2.87 14.55 -23.13
N ALA A 206 -3.31 13.72 -22.19
CA ALA A 206 -3.89 12.41 -22.51
C ALA A 206 -5.19 12.53 -23.30
N GLN A 207 -6.04 13.52 -22.99
CA GLN A 207 -7.26 13.79 -23.74
C GLN A 207 -6.96 14.29 -25.16
N GLN A 208 -6.08 15.27 -25.30
CA GLN A 208 -5.65 15.79 -26.62
C GLN A 208 -5.07 14.68 -27.49
N ALA A 209 -4.24 13.80 -26.93
CA ALA A 209 -3.67 12.67 -27.67
C ALA A 209 -4.74 11.65 -28.11
N ARG A 210 -5.83 11.46 -27.33
CA ARG A 210 -6.95 10.60 -27.74
C ARG A 210 -7.75 11.21 -28.89
N GLU A 211 -8.05 12.50 -28.78
CA GLU A 211 -8.77 13.23 -29.82
C GLU A 211 -7.97 13.30 -31.12
N GLU A 212 -6.66 13.54 -31.05
CA GLU A 212 -5.78 13.53 -32.22
C GLU A 212 -5.73 12.16 -32.88
N ARG A 213 -5.58 11.08 -32.10
CA ARG A 213 -5.63 9.70 -32.64
C ARG A 213 -6.95 9.40 -33.32
N GLU A 214 -8.06 9.87 -32.76
CA GLU A 214 -9.38 9.69 -33.36
C GLU A 214 -9.52 10.47 -34.67
N ARG A 215 -9.05 11.73 -34.71
CA ARG A 215 -9.02 12.55 -35.93
C ARG A 215 -8.17 11.90 -37.01
N VAL A 216 -6.97 11.44 -36.68
CA VAL A 216 -6.09 10.72 -37.62
C VAL A 216 -6.75 9.44 -38.11
N ARG A 217 -7.42 8.67 -37.23
CA ARG A 217 -8.14 7.45 -37.62
C ARG A 217 -9.30 7.76 -38.57
N LYS A 218 -10.11 8.78 -38.27
CA LYS A 218 -11.23 9.23 -39.12
C LYS A 218 -10.72 9.73 -40.48
N ALA A 219 -9.67 10.53 -40.50
CA ALA A 219 -9.04 11.01 -41.74
C ALA A 219 -8.51 9.84 -42.59
N LYS A 220 -7.83 8.86 -41.98
CA LYS A 220 -7.38 7.65 -42.69
C LYS A 220 -8.55 6.84 -43.26
N GLN A 221 -9.61 6.65 -42.48
CA GLN A 221 -10.82 5.95 -42.94
C GLN A 221 -11.50 6.70 -44.08
N GLN A 222 -11.56 8.04 -44.04
CA GLN A 222 -12.12 8.86 -45.11
C GLN A 222 -11.25 8.78 -46.38
N MET A 223 -9.93 8.89 -46.26
CA MET A 223 -9.01 8.74 -47.40
C MET A 223 -9.13 7.35 -48.02
N GLU A 224 -9.23 6.30 -47.20
CA GLU A 224 -9.44 4.95 -47.68
C GLU A 224 -10.79 4.79 -48.38
N ARG A 225 -11.88 5.34 -47.81
CA ARG A 225 -13.21 5.35 -48.46
C ARG A 225 -13.15 6.06 -49.81
N GLN A 226 -12.54 7.25 -49.88
CA GLN A 226 -12.37 8.00 -51.13
C GLN A 226 -11.54 7.21 -52.17
N GLU A 227 -10.47 6.53 -51.74
CA GLU A 227 -9.67 5.67 -52.62
C GLU A 227 -10.52 4.54 -53.21
N TRP A 228 -11.39 3.92 -52.41
CA TRP A 228 -12.29 2.87 -52.85
C TRP A 228 -13.40 3.39 -53.77
N ASP A 229 -14.00 4.55 -53.47
CA ASP A 229 -15.01 5.20 -54.32
C ASP A 229 -14.44 5.57 -55.69
N GLN A 230 -13.21 6.10 -55.73
CA GLN A 230 -12.50 6.39 -56.97
C GLN A 230 -12.24 5.12 -57.78
N ARG A 231 -11.88 4.01 -57.12
CA ARG A 231 -11.69 2.72 -57.79
C ARG A 231 -12.97 2.14 -58.33
N TRP A 232 -14.06 2.23 -57.60
CA TRP A 232 -15.37 1.81 -58.06
C TRP A 232 -15.81 2.60 -59.29
N THR A 233 -15.66 3.92 -59.22
CA THR A 233 -15.96 4.83 -60.34
C THR A 233 -15.11 4.50 -61.56
N ARG A 234 -13.81 4.23 -61.36
CA ARG A 234 -12.90 3.81 -62.44
C ARG A 234 -13.32 2.47 -63.03
N TYR A 235 -13.67 1.48 -62.20
CA TYR A 235 -14.15 0.17 -62.63
C TYR A 235 -15.41 0.29 -63.51
N GLN A 236 -16.41 1.04 -63.06
CA GLN A 236 -17.63 1.30 -63.82
C GLN A 236 -17.34 2.01 -65.16
N ARG A 237 -16.44 3.00 -65.15
CA ARG A 237 -15.99 3.70 -66.36
C ARG A 237 -15.29 2.76 -67.35
N CYS A 238 -14.36 1.93 -66.87
CA CYS A 238 -13.67 0.96 -67.71
C CYS A 238 -14.65 -0.08 -68.28
N TRP A 239 -15.68 -0.48 -67.53
CA TRP A 239 -16.77 -1.32 -68.06
C TRP A 239 -17.54 -0.65 -69.19
N ALA A 240 -17.90 0.63 -69.04
CA ALA A 240 -18.57 1.38 -70.10
C ALA A 240 -17.70 1.49 -71.36
N GLN A 241 -16.41 1.79 -71.19
CA GLN A 241 -15.43 1.85 -72.30
C GLN A 241 -15.24 0.49 -72.97
N PHE A 242 -15.10 -0.59 -72.19
CA PHE A 242 -14.93 -1.94 -72.72
C PHE A 242 -16.14 -2.38 -73.57
N ARG A 243 -17.36 -2.04 -73.14
CA ARG A 243 -18.57 -2.31 -73.94
C ARG A 243 -18.60 -1.53 -75.26
N ALA A 244 -18.09 -0.29 -75.26
CA ALA A 244 -18.03 0.57 -76.43
C ALA A 244 -16.87 0.25 -77.39
N SER A 245 -15.81 -0.42 -76.91
CA SER A 245 -14.63 -0.76 -77.72
C SER A 245 -14.92 -1.89 -78.72
N GLU A 246 -14.36 -1.76 -79.93
CA GLU A 246 -14.35 -2.80 -80.96
C GLU A 246 -13.25 -3.83 -80.71
N THR A 247 -12.11 -3.42 -80.14
CA THR A 247 -11.03 -4.32 -79.72
C THR A 247 -11.26 -4.75 -78.27
N ARG A 248 -11.35 -6.07 -78.05
CA ARG A 248 -11.72 -6.66 -76.76
C ARG A 248 -10.75 -7.77 -76.40
N ASP A 249 -9.56 -7.37 -75.98
CA ASP A 249 -8.57 -8.28 -75.45
C ASP A 249 -8.88 -8.64 -73.99
N ARG A 250 -8.41 -9.81 -73.56
CA ARG A 250 -8.55 -10.29 -72.17
C ARG A 250 -8.01 -9.29 -71.14
N ASP A 251 -6.95 -8.58 -71.49
CA ASP A 251 -6.32 -7.58 -70.63
C ASP A 251 -7.10 -6.26 -70.58
N SER A 252 -8.03 -6.04 -71.52
CA SER A 252 -8.93 -4.88 -71.53
C SER A 252 -10.18 -5.06 -70.65
N ILE A 253 -10.43 -6.29 -70.17
CA ILE A 253 -11.54 -6.57 -69.26
C ILE A 253 -11.28 -5.87 -67.92
N PRO A 254 -12.21 -5.05 -67.40
CA PRO A 254 -12.04 -4.38 -66.12
C PRO A 254 -12.27 -5.37 -64.97
N TRP A 255 -11.19 -5.91 -64.42
CA TRP A 255 -11.27 -6.89 -63.33
C TRP A 255 -11.57 -6.21 -61.99
N PRO A 256 -12.41 -6.81 -61.10
CA PRO A 256 -12.84 -6.20 -59.85
C PRO A 256 -11.76 -6.40 -58.78
N VAL A 257 -10.56 -5.86 -59.02
CA VAL A 257 -9.42 -5.93 -58.10
C VAL A 257 -8.77 -4.57 -57.97
N LYS A 258 -7.99 -4.37 -56.91
CA LYS A 258 -7.38 -3.08 -56.56
C LYS A 258 -6.57 -2.45 -57.70
N SER A 259 -5.87 -3.26 -58.50
CA SER A 259 -5.08 -2.83 -59.66
C SER A 259 -5.89 -2.69 -60.96
N GLY A 260 -7.05 -3.36 -61.05
CA GLY A 260 -7.82 -3.52 -62.28
C GLY A 260 -7.25 -4.52 -63.30
N ALA A 261 -6.12 -5.18 -63.00
CA ALA A 261 -5.42 -6.07 -63.94
C ALA A 261 -5.80 -7.55 -63.75
N PHE A 262 -5.84 -8.31 -64.85
CA PHE A 262 -6.15 -9.75 -64.82
C PHE A 262 -5.21 -10.57 -63.92
N ARG A 263 -3.92 -10.22 -63.91
CA ARG A 263 -2.87 -10.95 -63.19
C ARG A 263 -3.06 -10.94 -61.66
N ASP A 264 -3.78 -9.95 -61.13
CA ASP A 264 -4.03 -9.80 -59.69
C ASP A 264 -5.38 -10.42 -59.26
N VAL A 265 -6.10 -11.03 -60.20
CA VAL A 265 -7.40 -11.64 -59.96
C VAL A 265 -7.24 -12.90 -59.12
N LYS A 266 -7.58 -12.77 -57.85
CA LYS A 266 -7.75 -13.87 -56.91
C LYS A 266 -9.10 -13.71 -56.24
N ALA A 267 -9.75 -14.82 -55.90
CA ALA A 267 -11.00 -14.82 -55.15
C ALA A 267 -11.02 -13.87 -53.93
N PRO A 268 -9.99 -13.84 -53.04
CA PRO A 268 -9.95 -12.88 -51.94
C PRO A 268 -9.88 -11.43 -52.39
N SER A 269 -9.07 -11.11 -53.40
CA SER A 269 -8.93 -9.75 -53.94
C SER A 269 -10.24 -9.23 -54.53
N ALA A 270 -10.96 -10.09 -55.26
CA ALA A 270 -12.26 -9.75 -55.86
C ALA A 270 -13.34 -9.53 -54.81
N LYS A 271 -13.38 -10.42 -53.80
CA LYS A 271 -14.29 -10.29 -52.66
C LYS A 271 -14.02 -9.02 -51.86
N GLU A 272 -12.74 -8.69 -51.63
CA GLU A 272 -12.36 -7.47 -50.93
C GLU A 272 -12.77 -6.22 -51.70
N PHE A 273 -12.52 -6.19 -53.01
CA PHE A 273 -12.91 -5.09 -53.88
C PHE A 273 -14.42 -4.85 -53.81
N LEU A 274 -15.24 -5.88 -54.04
CA LEU A 274 -16.70 -5.74 -54.02
C LEU A 274 -17.22 -5.37 -52.62
N LYS A 275 -16.56 -5.81 -51.55
CA LYS A 275 -16.94 -5.46 -50.18
C LYS A 275 -16.63 -4.00 -49.82
N ARG A 276 -15.49 -3.46 -50.29
CA ARG A 276 -15.01 -2.12 -49.89
C ARG A 276 -15.33 -1.01 -50.89
N ALA A 277 -15.44 -1.33 -52.18
CA ALA A 277 -15.65 -0.37 -53.26
C ALA A 277 -17.12 -0.04 -53.50
N VAL A 278 -18.03 -0.91 -53.07
CA VAL A 278 -19.47 -0.70 -53.24
C VAL A 278 -19.97 0.32 -52.22
N PRO A 279 -20.62 1.41 -52.64
CA PRO A 279 -21.20 2.40 -51.73
C PRO A 279 -22.15 1.78 -50.70
N GLU A 280 -22.07 2.23 -49.44
CA GLU A 280 -22.89 1.70 -48.33
C GLU A 280 -24.40 1.92 -48.53
N ASP A 281 -24.79 2.92 -49.33
CA ASP A 281 -26.17 3.27 -49.67
C ASP A 281 -26.75 2.43 -50.83
N ALA A 282 -25.91 1.75 -51.60
CA ALA A 282 -26.35 0.88 -52.68
C ALA A 282 -26.84 -0.47 -52.14
N SER A 283 -27.96 -0.97 -52.67
CA SER A 283 -28.40 -2.35 -52.38
C SER A 283 -27.36 -3.34 -52.92
N MET A 284 -26.50 -3.84 -52.03
CA MET A 284 -25.46 -4.83 -52.36
C MET A 284 -26.03 -6.00 -53.16
N ALA A 285 -27.23 -6.49 -52.84
CA ALA A 285 -27.88 -7.57 -53.56
C ALA A 285 -28.29 -7.20 -55.00
N LYS A 286 -28.67 -5.95 -55.27
CA LYS A 286 -28.99 -5.48 -56.63
C LYS A 286 -27.71 -5.33 -57.45
N LEU A 287 -26.68 -4.74 -56.85
CA LEU A 287 -25.38 -4.54 -57.48
C LEU A 287 -24.70 -5.87 -57.78
N MET A 288 -24.67 -6.80 -56.81
CA MET A 288 -24.13 -8.15 -57.04
C MET A 288 -24.89 -8.90 -58.15
N ARG A 289 -26.21 -8.75 -58.24
CA ARG A 289 -26.98 -9.32 -59.35
C ARG A 289 -26.58 -8.72 -60.71
N GLN A 290 -26.35 -7.41 -60.76
CA GLN A 290 -25.87 -6.74 -61.97
C GLN A 290 -24.46 -7.20 -62.34
N GLU A 291 -23.56 -7.31 -61.37
CA GLU A 291 -22.21 -7.80 -61.59
C GLU A 291 -22.21 -9.27 -62.04
N CYS A 292 -23.01 -10.15 -61.43
CA CYS A 292 -23.15 -11.54 -61.89
C CYS A 292 -23.60 -11.63 -63.36
N ARG A 293 -24.45 -10.71 -63.83
CA ARG A 293 -24.83 -10.64 -65.26
C ARG A 293 -23.67 -10.19 -66.15
N ASN A 294 -22.88 -9.21 -65.68
CA ASN A 294 -21.70 -8.74 -66.40
C ASN A 294 -20.64 -9.84 -66.54
N TRP A 295 -20.51 -10.69 -65.52
CA TRP A 295 -19.51 -11.77 -65.43
C TRP A 295 -20.03 -13.15 -65.85
N HIS A 296 -21.26 -13.25 -66.39
CA HIS A 296 -21.78 -14.52 -66.88
C HIS A 296 -20.88 -15.05 -68.02
N PRO A 297 -20.50 -16.34 -68.04
CA PRO A 297 -19.62 -16.88 -69.06
C PRO A 297 -20.07 -16.54 -70.49
N ASP A 298 -21.36 -16.66 -70.77
CA ASP A 298 -21.92 -16.34 -72.09
C ASP A 298 -21.85 -14.84 -72.42
N THR A 299 -22.03 -13.96 -71.43
CA THR A 299 -21.93 -12.51 -71.63
C THR A 299 -20.48 -12.12 -71.91
N VAL A 300 -19.54 -12.67 -71.14
CA VAL A 300 -18.10 -12.43 -71.34
C VAL A 300 -17.63 -13.00 -72.68
N TYR A 301 -18.07 -14.22 -73.03
CA TYR A 301 -17.74 -14.85 -74.31
C TYR A 301 -18.27 -14.04 -75.51
N ARG A 302 -19.57 -13.66 -75.49
CA ARG A 302 -20.16 -12.80 -76.53
C ARG A 302 -19.42 -11.47 -76.65
N LEU A 303 -19.04 -10.87 -75.51
CA LEU A 303 -18.26 -9.64 -75.51
C LEU A 303 -16.90 -9.85 -76.19
N ILE A 304 -16.11 -10.86 -75.80
CA ILE A 304 -14.78 -11.11 -76.37
C ILE A 304 -14.84 -11.48 -77.86
N SER A 305 -15.87 -12.24 -78.30
CA SER A 305 -16.04 -12.66 -79.70
C SER A 305 -16.50 -11.53 -80.64
N GLY A 306 -16.68 -10.31 -80.13
CA GLY A 306 -17.07 -9.15 -80.94
C GLY A 306 -18.56 -9.08 -81.31
N GLU A 307 -19.40 -9.98 -80.77
CA GLU A 307 -20.84 -9.91 -80.98
C GLU A 307 -21.42 -8.68 -80.26
N ARG A 308 -22.22 -7.88 -80.98
CA ARG A 308 -22.92 -6.73 -80.40
C ARG A 308 -24.11 -7.25 -79.58
N LEU A 309 -24.04 -7.08 -78.26
CA LEU A 309 -25.20 -7.29 -77.38
C LEU A 309 -26.28 -6.25 -77.73
N SER A 310 -27.45 -6.71 -78.17
CA SER A 310 -28.61 -5.83 -78.35
C SER A 310 -29.13 -5.39 -76.96
N ALA A 311 -29.58 -4.13 -76.82
CA ALA A 311 -29.90 -3.50 -75.53
C ALA A 311 -31.16 -4.07 -74.81
N VAL A 312 -31.64 -5.25 -75.23
CA VAL A 312 -32.91 -5.85 -74.79
C VAL A 312 -32.70 -7.06 -73.86
N ASP A 313 -31.46 -7.52 -73.64
CA ASP A 313 -31.10 -8.62 -72.72
C ASP A 313 -30.31 -8.14 -71.47
#